data_AF-A0A1J4UV44-F1
#
_entry.id   AF-A0A1J4UV44-F1
#
_cell.length_a   1.000
_cell.length_b   1.000
_cell.length_c   1.000
_cell.angle_alpha   90.00
_cell.angle_beta   90.00
_cell.angle_gamma   90.00
#
_symmetry.space_group_name_H-M   'P 1'
#
loop_
_entity.id
_entity.type
_entity.pdbx_description
1 polymer ?
#
loop_
_entity_poly.entity_id
_entity_poly.type
_entity_poly.pdbx_seq_one_letter_code
_entity_poly.pdbx_strand_id
1 'polypeptide(L)'
;MPVDMDLETAEEEKKAEEALGEARQIDLQAKPDLPFEKVVEAALFLANREVSFKELSEITGRQPRFVKEAIEKIRVEYEERGAPVEVTIKEDGAAMQVRPSYLTAVGGLSKRSDLSRKSTRMLALIAKKGKMLQKELQSYFRGEIYEYITELREAGYIESTRQGNTRLLRPTRKFYREFQMSPVNPSQ
;
A
#
# COMPACT_ATOMS: atom_id res chain seq x y z
N MET A 1 -23.65 49.85 23.23
CA MET A 1 -24.33 48.61 23.67
C MET A 1 -23.40 47.47 23.32
N PRO A 2 -22.82 46.74 24.29
CA PRO A 2 -22.04 45.56 23.98
C PRO A 2 -23.01 44.41 23.69
N VAL A 3 -22.73 43.63 22.65
CA VAL A 3 -23.43 42.38 22.36
C VAL A 3 -22.57 41.28 22.95
N ASP A 4 -23.09 40.61 23.98
CA ASP A 4 -22.52 39.42 24.60
C ASP A 4 -22.38 38.32 23.55
N MET A 5 -21.20 38.18 22.94
CA MET A 5 -20.98 37.26 21.81
C MET A 5 -19.68 36.45 21.90
N ASP A 6 -19.06 36.41 23.08
CA ASP A 6 -17.78 35.71 23.32
C ASP A 6 -17.90 34.51 24.30
N LEU A 7 -19.09 34.24 24.85
CA LEU A 7 -19.27 33.19 25.86
C LEU A 7 -19.83 31.87 25.28
N GLU A 8 -20.64 31.91 24.23
CA GLU A 8 -21.23 30.69 23.64
C GLU A 8 -20.22 29.87 22.82
N THR A 9 -19.24 30.50 22.16
CA THR A 9 -18.21 29.82 21.35
C THR A 9 -17.21 29.03 22.19
N ALA A 10 -16.89 29.50 23.40
CA ALA A 10 -15.95 28.85 24.30
C ALA A 10 -16.50 27.57 24.92
N GLU A 11 -17.81 27.49 25.16
CA GLU A 11 -18.47 26.29 25.69
C GLU A 11 -18.65 25.20 24.63
N GLU A 12 -18.91 25.57 23.37
CA GLU A 12 -18.99 24.62 22.25
C GLU A 12 -17.64 24.03 21.87
N GLU A 13 -16.56 24.82 21.86
CA GLU A 13 -15.20 24.32 21.60
C GLU A 13 -14.73 23.35 22.68
N LYS A 14 -15.02 23.65 23.95
CA LYS A 14 -14.64 22.78 25.07
C LYS A 14 -15.40 21.46 25.07
N LYS A 15 -16.69 21.49 24.69
CA LYS A 15 -17.53 20.30 24.56
C LYS A 15 -17.14 19.44 23.35
N ALA A 16 -16.67 20.06 22.26
CA ALA A 16 -16.11 19.36 21.11
C ALA A 16 -14.74 18.73 21.41
N GLU A 17 -13.88 19.40 22.20
CA GLU A 17 -12.61 18.85 22.68
C GLU A 17 -12.81 17.70 23.68
N GLU A 18 -13.79 17.82 24.59
CA GLU A 18 -14.18 16.75 25.52
C GLU A 18 -14.78 15.55 24.78
N ALA A 19 -15.67 15.76 23.79
CA ALA A 19 -16.23 14.68 22.98
C ALA A 19 -15.17 13.98 22.10
N LEU A 20 -14.18 14.73 21.59
CA LEU A 20 -13.05 14.16 20.84
C LEU A 20 -12.08 13.41 21.77
N GLY A 21 -11.91 13.88 23.00
CA GLY A 21 -11.17 13.21 24.07
C GLY A 21 -11.83 11.91 24.53
N GLU A 22 -13.16 11.91 24.67
CA GLU A 22 -13.96 10.73 24.99
C GLU A 22 -13.96 9.71 23.85
N ALA A 23 -14.12 10.14 22.59
CA ALA A 23 -14.00 9.26 21.42
C ALA A 23 -12.61 8.59 21.33
N ARG A 24 -11.54 9.33 21.62
CA ARG A 24 -10.18 8.76 21.73
C ARG A 24 -10.01 7.82 22.92
N GLN A 25 -10.70 8.05 24.03
CA GLN A 25 -10.61 7.17 25.20
C GLN A 25 -11.36 5.85 25.00
N ILE A 26 -12.46 5.85 24.24
CA ILE A 26 -13.25 4.64 23.93
C ILE A 26 -12.43 3.64 23.09
N ASP A 27 -11.58 4.11 22.17
CA ASP A 27 -10.73 3.24 21.34
C ASP A 27 -9.56 2.57 22.09
N LEU A 28 -9.16 3.09 23.26
CA LEU A 28 -8.04 2.53 24.04
C LEU A 28 -8.47 1.46 25.06
N GLN A 29 -9.75 1.37 25.41
CA GLN A 29 -10.23 0.50 26.49
C GLN A 29 -10.96 -0.74 25.97
N ALA A 30 -10.22 -1.61 25.28
CA ALA A 30 -10.27 -3.08 25.39
C ALA A 30 -9.58 -3.69 24.18
N LYS A 31 -8.24 -3.77 24.19
CA LYS A 31 -7.60 -4.79 23.35
C LYS A 31 -8.13 -6.14 23.84
N PRO A 32 -8.87 -6.90 23.02
CA PRO A 32 -9.29 -8.24 23.43
C PRO A 32 -8.04 -9.05 23.80
N ASP A 33 -8.14 -9.89 24.84
CA ASP A 33 -7.05 -10.79 25.24
C ASP A 33 -6.88 -11.89 24.18
N LEU A 34 -6.27 -11.51 23.07
CA LEU A 34 -6.00 -12.37 21.92
C LEU A 34 -4.56 -12.88 22.00
N PRO A 35 -4.31 -14.12 21.57
CA PRO A 35 -2.95 -14.62 21.47
C PRO A 35 -2.09 -13.70 20.61
N PHE A 36 -0.93 -13.33 21.14
CA PHE A 36 -0.01 -12.38 20.51
C PHE A 36 0.32 -12.75 19.06
N GLU A 37 0.65 -14.01 18.80
CA GLU A 37 0.97 -14.48 17.44
C GLU A 37 -0.23 -14.34 16.51
N LYS A 38 -1.46 -14.53 17.00
CA LYS A 38 -2.68 -14.38 16.19
C LYS A 38 -2.99 -12.94 15.86
N VAL A 39 -2.64 -12.00 16.74
CA VAL A 39 -2.72 -10.56 16.44
C VAL A 39 -1.71 -10.18 15.35
N VAL A 40 -0.48 -10.70 15.43
CA VAL A 40 0.55 -10.48 14.39
C VAL A 40 0.11 -11.04 13.04
N GLU A 41 -0.38 -12.29 13.03
CA GLU A 41 -0.91 -12.96 11.83
C GLU A 41 -2.04 -12.16 11.19
N ALA A 42 -3.02 -11.73 12.00
CA ALA A 42 -4.15 -10.92 11.54
C ALA A 42 -3.71 -9.55 11.01
N ALA A 43 -2.73 -8.91 11.65
CA ALA A 43 -2.20 -7.62 11.20
C ALA A 43 -1.53 -7.74 9.83
N LEU A 44 -0.70 -8.77 9.62
CA LEU A 44 -0.04 -9.04 8.33
C LEU A 44 -1.06 -9.36 7.24
N PHE A 45 -2.08 -10.17 7.57
CA PHE A 45 -3.15 -10.52 6.64
C PHE A 45 -3.96 -9.30 6.21
N LEU A 46 -4.39 -8.47 7.16
CA LEU A 46 -5.21 -7.30 6.90
C LEU A 46 -4.46 -6.21 6.13
N ALA A 47 -3.18 -6.00 6.45
CA ALA A 47 -2.39 -4.94 5.84
C ALA A 47 -2.27 -5.10 4.32
N ASN A 48 -2.20 -6.35 3.82
CA ASN A 48 -2.01 -6.66 2.39
C ASN A 48 -0.84 -5.87 1.75
N ARG A 49 0.17 -5.57 2.57
CA ARG A 49 1.40 -4.86 2.24
C ARG A 49 2.49 -5.28 3.21
N GLU A 50 3.69 -4.80 2.96
CA GLU A 50 4.76 -4.84 3.95
C GLU A 50 4.42 -3.98 5.17
N VAL A 51 4.59 -4.56 6.35
CA VAL A 51 4.37 -3.93 7.66
C VAL A 51 5.70 -3.93 8.39
N SER A 52 6.12 -2.77 8.89
CA SER A 52 7.39 -2.67 9.62
C SER A 52 7.30 -3.36 10.99
N PHE A 53 8.42 -3.85 11.51
CA PHE A 53 8.45 -4.41 12.87
C PHE A 53 8.07 -3.38 13.93
N LYS A 54 8.35 -2.10 13.68
CA LYS A 54 7.95 -0.99 14.56
C LYS A 54 6.43 -0.84 14.60
N GLU A 55 5.77 -0.83 13.44
CA GLU A 55 4.31 -0.75 13.34
C GLU A 55 3.63 -1.95 14.02
N LEU A 56 4.15 -3.16 13.79
CA LEU A 56 3.65 -4.36 14.49
C LEU A 56 3.89 -4.31 16.01
N SER A 57 5.00 -3.71 16.44
CA SER A 57 5.30 -3.51 17.87
C SER A 57 4.32 -2.55 18.53
N GLU A 58 3.95 -1.47 17.84
CA GLU A 58 2.93 -0.50 18.30
C GLU A 58 1.56 -1.17 18.41
N ILE A 59 1.16 -1.97 17.41
CA ILE A 59 -0.11 -2.71 17.42
C ILE A 59 -0.14 -3.74 18.55
N THR A 60 0.96 -4.47 18.78
CA THR A 60 0.98 -5.57 19.75
C THR A 60 1.38 -5.15 21.16
N GLY A 61 1.99 -3.98 21.33
CA GLY A 61 2.57 -3.56 22.61
C GLY A 61 3.75 -4.44 23.04
N ARG A 62 4.44 -5.09 22.10
CA ARG A 62 5.60 -5.96 22.35
C ARG A 62 6.83 -5.40 21.65
N GLN A 63 8.01 -5.75 22.15
CA GLN A 63 9.27 -5.32 21.53
C GLN A 63 9.46 -5.96 20.14
N PRO A 64 10.16 -5.30 19.21
CA PRO A 64 10.39 -5.81 17.84
C PRO A 64 10.99 -7.21 17.79
N ARG A 65 11.80 -7.58 18.80
CA ARG A 65 12.38 -8.92 18.91
C ARG A 65 11.32 -10.02 19.00
N PHE A 66 10.33 -9.87 19.87
CA PHE A 66 9.25 -10.84 20.03
C PHE A 66 8.35 -10.90 18.79
N VAL A 67 8.15 -9.75 18.13
CA VAL A 67 7.44 -9.69 16.85
C VAL A 67 8.16 -10.51 15.78
N LYS A 68 9.49 -10.36 15.65
CA LYS A 68 10.31 -11.16 14.73
C LYS A 68 10.20 -12.65 15.01
N GLU A 69 10.31 -13.05 16.28
CA GLU A 69 10.19 -14.46 16.69
C GLU A 69 8.80 -15.03 16.35
N ALA A 70 7.72 -14.28 16.57
CA ALA A 70 6.37 -14.69 16.19
C ALA A 70 6.18 -14.81 14.67
N ILE A 71 6.69 -13.86 13.90
CA ILE A 71 6.63 -13.89 12.43
C ILE A 71 7.37 -15.12 11.89
N GLU A 72 8.52 -15.46 12.46
CA GLU A 72 9.29 -16.64 12.08
C GLU A 72 8.49 -17.93 12.34
N LYS A 73 7.85 -18.03 13.51
CA LYS A 73 6.98 -19.15 13.87
C LYS A 73 5.80 -19.29 12.91
N ILE A 74 5.13 -18.18 12.60
CA ILE A 74 4.02 -18.15 11.62
C ILE A 74 4.54 -18.60 10.24
N ARG A 75 5.70 -18.12 9.80
CA ARG A 75 6.28 -18.53 8.52
C ARG A 75 6.49 -20.04 8.44
N VAL A 76 7.07 -20.63 9.48
CA VAL A 76 7.31 -22.09 9.57
C VAL A 76 5.98 -22.85 9.58
N GLU A 77 5.00 -22.43 10.36
CA GLU A 77 3.67 -23.08 10.43
C GLU A 77 2.98 -23.12 9.06
N TYR A 78 3.05 -22.02 8.29
CA TYR A 78 2.48 -21.95 6.95
C TYR A 78 3.25 -22.79 5.92
N GLU A 79 4.56 -22.93 6.08
CA GLU A 79 5.39 -23.79 5.25
C GLU A 79 5.09 -25.28 5.50
N GLU A 80 5.09 -25.71 6.76
CA GLU A 80 4.84 -27.11 7.16
C GLU A 80 3.44 -27.58 6.77
N ARG A 81 2.43 -26.70 6.85
CA ARG A 81 1.06 -27.03 6.43
C ARG A 81 0.89 -27.03 4.90
N GLY A 82 1.89 -26.60 4.13
CA GLY A 82 1.77 -26.43 2.68
C GLY A 82 0.70 -25.40 2.31
N ALA A 83 0.53 -24.35 3.12
CA ALA A 83 -0.50 -23.35 2.92
C ALA A 83 -0.30 -22.57 1.61
N PRO A 84 -1.37 -22.11 0.94
CA PRO A 84 -1.27 -21.33 -0.31
C PRO A 84 -0.75 -19.90 -0.09
N VAL A 85 -0.49 -19.53 1.16
CA VAL A 85 0.00 -18.21 1.60
C VAL A 85 1.38 -18.40 2.22
N GLU A 86 2.25 -17.41 2.04
CA GLU A 86 3.58 -17.33 2.63
C GLU A 86 3.78 -16.00 3.36
N VAL A 87 4.71 -16.00 4.31
CA VAL A 87 5.17 -14.79 5.00
C VAL A 87 6.60 -14.49 4.56
N THR A 88 6.80 -13.33 3.94
CA THR A 88 8.12 -12.84 3.55
C THR A 88 8.66 -11.90 4.62
N ILE A 89 9.93 -12.09 4.99
CA ILE A 89 10.62 -11.28 6.00
C ILE A 89 11.71 -10.49 5.29
N LYS A 90 11.74 -9.18 5.51
CA LYS A 90 12.78 -8.26 5.03
C LYS A 90 13.53 -7.67 6.23
N GLU A 91 14.47 -6.78 5.94
CA GLU A 91 15.35 -6.16 6.95
C GLU A 91 14.56 -5.46 8.08
N ASP A 92 13.53 -4.69 7.70
CA ASP A 92 12.76 -3.83 8.62
C ASP A 92 11.27 -4.19 8.74
N GLY A 93 10.82 -5.25 8.06
CA GLY A 93 9.40 -5.61 8.06
C GLY A 93 9.11 -7.01 7.54
N ALA A 94 7.82 -7.31 7.48
CA ALA A 94 7.30 -8.55 6.92
C ALA A 94 6.01 -8.31 6.15
N ALA A 95 5.68 -9.23 5.23
CA ALA A 95 4.43 -9.21 4.46
C ALA A 95 3.88 -10.62 4.33
N MET A 96 2.55 -10.74 4.44
CA MET A 96 1.83 -11.98 4.12
C MET A 96 1.27 -11.89 2.70
N GLN A 97 1.51 -12.90 1.86
CA GLN A 97 1.09 -12.90 0.46
C GLN A 97 0.74 -14.30 -0.05
N VAL A 98 -0.06 -14.37 -1.11
CA VAL A 98 -0.34 -15.63 -1.81
C VAL A 98 0.93 -16.11 -2.52
N ARG A 99 1.25 -17.40 -2.38
CA ARG A 99 2.41 -18.01 -3.02
C ARG A 99 2.34 -17.87 -4.54
N PRO A 100 3.47 -17.62 -5.24
CA PRO A 100 3.49 -17.43 -6.69
C PRO A 100 2.85 -18.56 -7.49
N SER A 101 2.97 -19.80 -7.03
CA SER A 101 2.38 -20.99 -7.67
C SER A 101 0.86 -20.96 -7.76
N TYR A 102 0.18 -20.29 -6.82
CA TYR A 102 -1.28 -20.18 -6.79
C TYR A 102 -1.79 -18.90 -7.48
N LEU A 103 -0.95 -17.88 -7.62
CA LEU A 103 -1.32 -16.59 -8.23
C LEU A 103 -1.82 -16.73 -9.68
N THR A 104 -1.35 -17.73 -10.43
CA THR A 104 -1.83 -18.01 -11.79
C THR A 104 -3.30 -18.41 -11.83
N ALA A 105 -3.80 -19.08 -10.79
CA ALA A 105 -5.18 -19.55 -10.71
C ALA A 105 -6.13 -18.50 -10.11
N VAL A 106 -5.69 -17.75 -9.10
CA VAL A 106 -6.56 -16.82 -8.33
C VAL A 106 -6.28 -15.34 -8.61
N GLY A 107 -5.31 -15.02 -9.46
CA GLY A 107 -4.86 -13.65 -9.70
C GLY A 107 -5.95 -12.70 -10.21
N GLY A 108 -6.98 -13.22 -10.88
CA GLY A 108 -8.14 -12.44 -11.35
C GLY A 108 -9.03 -11.87 -10.24
N LEU A 109 -8.88 -12.33 -8.99
CA LEU A 109 -9.59 -11.77 -7.82
C LEU A 109 -8.87 -10.55 -7.24
N SER A 110 -7.61 -10.33 -7.63
CA SER A 110 -6.85 -9.17 -7.19
C SER A 110 -7.51 -7.91 -7.75
N LYS A 111 -7.77 -6.90 -6.90
CA LYS A 111 -8.04 -5.51 -7.33
C LYS A 111 -6.84 -4.85 -8.06
N ARG A 112 -5.92 -5.64 -8.62
CA ARG A 112 -5.01 -5.18 -9.66
C ARG A 112 -5.97 -4.73 -10.76
N SER A 113 -6.07 -3.43 -10.98
CA SER A 113 -6.98 -2.89 -11.99
C SER A 113 -6.88 -3.73 -13.25
N ASP A 114 -8.01 -4.06 -13.87
CA ASP A 114 -8.12 -4.80 -15.12
C ASP A 114 -7.45 -4.04 -16.27
N LEU A 115 -6.13 -3.84 -16.16
CA LEU A 115 -5.34 -3.20 -17.18
C LEU A 115 -5.37 -4.10 -18.39
N SER A 116 -5.75 -3.52 -19.51
CA SER A 116 -5.61 -4.17 -20.79
C SER A 116 -4.17 -4.69 -20.98
N ARG A 117 -4.02 -5.79 -21.72
CA ARG A 117 -2.69 -6.36 -22.02
C ARG A 117 -1.74 -5.35 -22.67
N LYS A 118 -2.27 -4.34 -23.38
CA LYS A 118 -1.47 -3.28 -23.98
C LYS A 118 -1.02 -2.27 -22.92
N SER A 119 -1.90 -1.83 -22.02
CA SER A 119 -1.54 -1.00 -20.86
C SER A 119 -0.47 -1.64 -19.98
N THR A 120 -0.59 -2.93 -19.65
CA THR A 120 0.42 -3.63 -18.83
C THR A 120 1.80 -3.65 -19.50
N ARG A 121 1.86 -3.89 -20.83
CA ARG A 121 3.13 -3.83 -21.57
C ARG A 121 3.73 -2.43 -21.62
N MET A 122 2.89 -1.40 -21.79
CA MET A 122 3.33 -0.01 -21.77
C MET A 122 3.85 0.39 -20.39
N LEU A 123 3.14 0.01 -19.33
CA LEU A 123 3.56 0.24 -17.94
C LEU A 123 4.90 -0.41 -17.64
N ALA A 124 5.11 -1.66 -18.06
CA ALA A 124 6.38 -2.36 -17.90
C ALA A 124 7.54 -1.62 -18.59
N LEU A 125 7.32 -1.07 -19.79
CA LEU A 125 8.35 -0.30 -20.50
C LEU A 125 8.65 1.03 -19.78
N ILE A 126 7.62 1.75 -19.33
CA ILE A 126 7.77 3.01 -18.59
C ILE A 126 8.52 2.75 -17.28
N ALA A 127 8.16 1.68 -16.55
CA ALA A 127 8.81 1.27 -15.31
C ALA A 127 10.28 0.93 -15.52
N LYS A 128 10.59 0.15 -16.57
CA LYS A 128 11.97 -0.20 -16.93
C LYS A 128 12.83 1.04 -17.20
N LYS A 129 12.28 2.07 -17.84
CA LYS A 129 13.00 3.32 -18.11
C LYS A 129 12.98 4.32 -16.95
N GLY A 130 12.16 4.11 -15.93
CA GLY A 130 11.90 5.03 -14.81
C GLY A 130 11.12 6.30 -15.18
N LYS A 131 11.33 6.84 -16.39
CA LYS A 131 10.54 7.92 -17.00
C LYS A 131 10.65 7.85 -18.52
N MET A 132 9.62 8.25 -19.24
CA MET A 132 9.62 8.23 -20.71
C MET A 132 8.70 9.31 -21.27
N LEU A 133 9.06 9.90 -22.42
CA LEU A 133 8.17 10.81 -23.13
C LEU A 133 7.05 10.03 -23.83
N GLN A 134 5.84 10.56 -23.83
CA GLN A 134 4.72 9.94 -24.54
C GLN A 134 5.01 9.74 -26.04
N LYS A 135 5.67 10.69 -26.70
CA LYS A 135 6.13 10.54 -28.10
C LYS A 135 7.15 9.41 -28.27
N GLU A 136 8.01 9.19 -27.29
CA GLU A 136 8.94 8.06 -27.29
C GLU A 136 8.18 6.74 -27.13
N LEU A 137 7.17 6.68 -26.27
CA LEU A 137 6.33 5.49 -26.10
C LEU A 137 5.60 5.10 -27.40
N GLN A 138 5.18 6.08 -28.21
CA GLN A 138 4.55 5.85 -29.52
C GLN A 138 5.46 5.09 -30.51
N SER A 139 6.78 5.21 -30.40
CA SER A 139 7.69 4.48 -31.31
C SER A 139 7.73 2.98 -31.02
N TYR A 140 7.38 2.56 -29.80
CA TYR A 140 7.38 1.16 -29.37
C TYR A 140 6.06 0.44 -29.60
N PHE A 141 4.94 1.16 -29.67
CA PHE A 141 3.60 0.58 -29.75
C PHE A 141 2.84 1.12 -30.96
N ARG A 142 2.44 0.22 -31.86
CA ARG A 142 1.57 0.57 -33.01
C ARG A 142 0.11 0.77 -32.56
N GLY A 143 -0.57 1.71 -33.19
CA GLY A 143 -1.99 2.05 -32.94
C GLY A 143 -2.20 3.07 -31.83
N GLU A 144 -3.46 3.33 -31.47
CA GLU A 144 -3.79 4.35 -30.47
C GLU A 144 -3.22 3.96 -29.10
N ILE A 145 -2.43 4.85 -28.50
CA ILE A 145 -1.83 4.65 -27.17
C ILE A 145 -2.45 5.55 -26.10
N TYR A 146 -3.22 6.57 -26.52
CA TYR A 146 -3.74 7.61 -25.64
C TYR A 146 -4.74 7.04 -24.64
N GLU A 147 -5.67 6.19 -25.08
CA GLU A 147 -6.63 5.50 -24.23
C GLU A 147 -5.93 4.67 -23.15
N TYR A 148 -4.89 3.93 -23.52
CA TYR A 148 -4.08 3.12 -22.60
C TYR A 148 -3.30 3.96 -21.59
N ILE A 149 -2.80 5.14 -21.99
CA ILE A 149 -2.17 6.08 -21.04
C ILE A 149 -3.22 6.64 -20.07
N THR A 150 -4.42 6.95 -20.56
CA THR A 150 -5.53 7.38 -19.71
C THR A 150 -5.91 6.29 -18.70
N GLU A 151 -6.05 5.04 -19.16
CA GLU A 151 -6.29 3.86 -18.33
C GLU A 151 -5.21 3.72 -17.23
N LEU A 152 -3.93 3.79 -17.59
CA LEU A 152 -2.81 3.72 -16.64
C LEU A 152 -2.80 4.88 -15.62
N ARG A 153 -3.21 6.07 -16.04
CA ARG A 153 -3.30 7.26 -15.19
C ARG A 153 -4.49 7.16 -14.22
N GLU A 154 -5.65 6.72 -14.70
CA GLU A 154 -6.86 6.52 -13.91
C GLU A 154 -6.69 5.39 -12.90
N ALA A 155 -5.99 4.32 -13.30
CA ALA A 155 -5.52 3.28 -12.39
C ALA A 155 -4.47 3.79 -11.38
N GLY A 156 -3.95 5.01 -11.53
CA GLY A 156 -2.98 5.62 -10.62
C GLY A 156 -1.58 5.02 -10.68
N TYR A 157 -1.25 4.27 -11.74
CA TYR A 157 0.07 3.65 -11.90
C TYR A 157 1.10 4.57 -12.53
N ILE A 158 0.66 5.58 -13.29
CA ILE A 158 1.54 6.59 -13.86
C ILE A 158 1.06 8.02 -13.56
N GLU A 159 2.03 8.92 -13.39
CA GLU A 159 1.83 10.36 -13.45
C GLU A 159 2.19 10.88 -14.85
N SER A 160 1.48 11.92 -15.29
CA SER A 160 1.66 12.53 -16.60
C SER A 160 1.79 14.05 -16.49
N THR A 161 3.01 14.57 -16.68
CA THR A 161 3.29 16.01 -16.63
C THR A 161 3.55 16.58 -18.02
N ARG A 162 3.15 17.83 -18.27
CA ARG A 162 3.39 18.48 -19.57
C ARG A 162 4.88 18.84 -19.69
N GLN A 163 5.49 18.46 -20.81
CA GLN A 163 6.88 18.79 -21.15
C GLN A 163 6.94 19.24 -22.61
N GLY A 164 6.89 20.56 -22.83
CA GLY A 164 6.80 21.16 -24.17
C GLY A 164 5.53 20.72 -24.91
N ASN A 165 5.73 20.12 -26.09
CA ASN A 165 4.66 19.62 -26.98
C ASN A 165 4.27 18.16 -26.70
N THR A 166 4.83 17.53 -25.67
CA THR A 166 4.52 16.15 -25.28
C THR A 166 4.27 16.08 -23.76
N ARG A 167 3.92 14.90 -23.26
CA ARG A 167 3.85 14.60 -21.84
C ARG A 167 5.00 13.68 -21.42
N LEU A 168 5.48 13.86 -20.20
CA LEU A 168 6.42 12.98 -19.53
C LEU A 168 5.64 12.03 -18.63
N LEU A 169 5.89 10.73 -18.79
CA LEU A 169 5.24 9.66 -18.05
C LEU A 169 6.20 9.10 -17.01
N ARG A 170 5.73 8.91 -15.77
CA ARG A 170 6.52 8.33 -14.67
C ARG A 170 5.68 7.33 -13.86
N PRO A 171 6.24 6.17 -13.44
CA PRO A 171 5.55 5.29 -12.50
C PRO A 171 5.37 5.98 -11.15
N THR A 172 4.21 5.79 -10.53
CA THR A 172 3.89 6.37 -9.21
C THR A 172 4.43 5.51 -8.07
N ARG A 173 4.41 6.03 -6.84
CA ARG A 173 4.66 5.22 -5.64
C ARG A 173 3.66 4.06 -5.48
N LYS A 174 2.42 4.23 -5.97
CA LYS A 174 1.42 3.16 -5.98
C LYS A 174 1.90 1.97 -6.81
N PHE A 175 2.43 2.22 -8.01
CA PHE A 175 3.01 1.18 -8.85
C PHE A 175 4.10 0.39 -8.11
N TYR A 176 5.10 1.08 -7.56
CA TYR A 176 6.21 0.41 -6.88
C TYR A 176 5.76 -0.42 -5.66
N ARG A 177 4.79 0.09 -4.89
CA ARG A 177 4.21 -0.62 -3.75
C ARG A 177 3.43 -1.87 -4.18
N GLU A 178 2.57 -1.76 -5.19
CA GLU A 178 1.69 -2.86 -5.61
C GLU A 178 2.42 -3.94 -6.42
N PHE A 179 3.42 -3.55 -7.22
CA PHE A 179 4.22 -4.48 -8.00
C PHE A 179 5.50 -4.95 -7.27
N GLN A 180 5.70 -4.51 -6.02
CA GLN A 180 6.87 -4.84 -5.20
C GLN A 180 8.20 -4.56 -5.92
N MET A 181 8.26 -3.48 -6.69
CA MET A 181 9.45 -3.06 -7.45
C MET A 181 10.13 -1.87 -6.77
N SER A 182 11.45 -1.79 -6.86
CA SER A 182 12.19 -0.60 -6.43
C SER A 182 12.24 0.46 -7.55
N PRO A 183 12.19 1.76 -7.23
CA PRO A 183 12.39 2.82 -8.22
C PRO A 183 13.73 2.67 -8.93
N VAL A 184 13.70 2.71 -10.27
CA VAL A 184 14.93 2.73 -11.06
C VAL A 184 15.58 4.10 -10.86
N ASN A 185 16.75 4.13 -10.21
CA ASN A 185 17.52 5.35 -10.05
C ASN A 185 18.01 5.82 -11.43
N PRO A 186 17.79 7.10 -11.81
CA PRO A 186 18.29 7.65 -13.06
C PRO A 186 19.80 7.93 -12.93
N SER A 187 20.60 6.87 -12.97
CA SER A 187 22.07 6.96 -13.01
C SER A 187 22.62 5.75 -13.76
N GLN A 188 22.50 5.79 -15.09
CA GLN A 188 23.45 5.33 -16.09
C GLN A 188 22.93 5.69 -17.49
#